data_AF-A0A0Q9RRI0-F1
#
_entry.id   AF-A0A0Q9RRI0-F1
#
_cell.length_a   1.000
_cell.length_b   1.000
_cell.length_c   1.000
_cell.angle_alpha   90.00
_cell.angle_beta   90.00
_cell.angle_gamma   90.00
#
_symmetry.space_group_name_H-M   'P 1'
#
loop_
_entity.id
_entity.type
_entity.pdbx_description
1 polymer ?
#
loop_
_entity_poly.entity_id
_entity_poly.type
_entity_poly.pdbx_seq_one_letter_code
_entity_poly.pdbx_strand_id
1 'polypeptide(L)'
;MKNNKPLKLDDLVGEIELQIDDDTFTFINTKTGEIITLMREEIGATEDEKPLEKIPEWQRKNIEKAISIIEDEEGVYEHIFFFDF
;
A
#
# COMPACT_ATOMS: atom_id res chain seq x y z
N MET A 1 18.44 29.49 -16.53
CA MET A 1 17.04 29.95 -16.69
C MET A 1 16.13 28.83 -16.20
N LYS A 2 15.37 29.04 -15.11
CA LYS A 2 14.38 28.05 -14.66
C LYS A 2 13.19 28.09 -15.61
N ASN A 3 12.93 26.98 -16.31
CA ASN A 3 11.75 26.83 -17.15
C ASN A 3 10.53 26.63 -16.23
N ASN A 4 9.80 27.70 -15.92
CA ASN A 4 8.50 27.64 -15.25
C ASN A 4 7.41 27.24 -16.26
N LYS A 5 7.55 26.08 -16.91
CA LYS A 5 6.43 25.53 -17.68
C LYS A 5 5.34 25.13 -16.68
N PRO A 6 4.08 25.56 -16.88
CA PRO A 6 2.98 25.12 -16.04
C PRO A 6 2.89 23.60 -16.17
N LEU A 7 3.12 22.90 -15.06
CA LEU A 7 2.92 21.46 -14.97
C LEU A 7 1.42 21.20 -15.01
N LYS A 8 0.97 20.35 -15.94
CA LYS A 8 -0.42 19.93 -15.95
C LYS A 8 -0.60 18.90 -14.85
N LEU A 9 -1.72 18.98 -14.15
CA LEU A 9 -2.06 18.00 -13.12
C LEU A 9 -2.14 16.59 -13.72
N ASP A 10 -2.60 16.47 -14.97
CA ASP A 10 -2.64 15.20 -15.71
C ASP A 10 -1.24 14.57 -15.88
N ASP A 11 -0.20 15.39 -16.07
CA ASP A 11 1.17 14.89 -16.20
C ASP A 11 1.70 14.35 -14.85
N LEU A 12 1.24 14.90 -13.72
CA LEU A 12 1.55 14.39 -12.38
C LEU A 12 0.77 13.13 -12.05
N VAL A 13 -0.51 13.08 -12.42
CA VAL A 13 -1.37 11.91 -12.19
C VAL A 13 -0.81 10.70 -12.94
N GLY A 14 -0.42 10.87 -14.20
CA GLY A 14 0.19 9.78 -14.97
C GLY A 14 1.53 9.30 -14.40
N GLU A 15 2.37 10.20 -13.86
CA GLU A 15 3.61 9.79 -13.17
C GLU A 15 3.34 9.11 -11.81
N ILE A 16 2.28 9.51 -11.09
CA ILE A 16 1.85 8.84 -9.85
C ILE A 16 1.27 7.46 -10.16
N GLU A 17 0.45 7.32 -11.21
CA GLU A 17 -0.13 6.05 -11.67
C GLU A 17 0.96 5.08 -12.15
N LEU A 18 2.01 5.57 -12.81
CA LEU A 18 3.19 4.76 -13.19
C LEU A 18 4.09 4.39 -11.99
N GLN A 19 3.98 5.12 -10.87
CA GLN A 19 4.72 4.88 -9.61
C GLN A 19 3.94 4.03 -8.60
N ILE A 20 2.70 3.65 -8.89
CA ILE A 20 2.04 2.53 -8.21
C ILE A 20 2.69 1.27 -8.78
N ASP A 21 3.92 1.01 -8.32
CA ASP A 21 4.75 -0.13 -8.69
C ASP A 21 3.96 -1.43 -8.47
N ASP A 22 4.29 -2.47 -9.26
CA ASP A 22 3.91 -3.89 -9.06
C ASP A 22 4.27 -4.42 -7.64
N ASP A 23 4.91 -3.60 -6.82
CA ASP A 23 5.33 -3.87 -5.45
C ASP A 23 4.34 -3.29 -4.41
N THR A 24 3.23 -2.68 -4.85
CA THR A 24 2.14 -2.23 -3.98
C THR A 24 0.90 -3.12 -4.08
N PHE A 25 0.28 -3.39 -2.94
CA PHE A 25 -0.90 -4.22 -2.78
C PHE A 25 -1.97 -3.40 -2.06
N THR A 26 -3.17 -3.37 -2.63
CA THR A 26 -4.29 -2.62 -2.06
C THR A 26 -5.40 -3.55 -1.63
N PHE A 27 -5.90 -3.33 -0.42
CA PHE A 27 -6.94 -4.12 0.20
C PHE A 27 -8.06 -3.22 0.71
N ILE A 28 -9.29 -3.73 0.69
CA ILE A 28 -10.42 -3.13 1.38
C ILE A 28 -10.84 -4.00 2.55
N ASN A 29 -11.08 -3.38 3.70
CA ASN A 29 -11.84 -4.01 4.76
C ASN A 29 -13.33 -3.94 4.41
N THR A 30 -13.95 -5.07 4.06
CA THR A 30 -15.35 -5.12 3.61
C THR A 30 -16.35 -4.77 4.71
N LYS A 31 -15.97 -4.86 5.99
CA LYS A 31 -16.82 -4.51 7.13
C LYS A 31 -16.84 -3.00 7.39
N THR A 32 -15.72 -2.29 7.17
CA THR A 32 -15.58 -0.86 7.50
C THR A 32 -15.46 0.07 6.28
N GLY A 33 -15.11 -0.46 5.11
CA GLY A 33 -14.76 0.30 3.92
C GLY A 33 -13.37 0.95 3.96
N GLU A 34 -12.52 0.60 4.94
CA GLU A 34 -11.15 1.12 5.02
C GLU A 34 -10.30 0.58 3.87
N ILE A 35 -9.60 1.48 3.16
CA ILE A 35 -8.61 1.12 2.14
C ILE A 35 -7.23 1.09 2.76
N ILE A 36 -6.53 -0.02 2.58
CA ILE A 36 -5.19 -0.27 3.09
C ILE A 36 -4.28 -0.49 1.88
N THR A 37 -3.16 0.23 1.82
CA THR A 37 -2.13 0.02 0.80
C THR A 37 -0.84 -0.38 1.49
N LEU A 38 -0.28 -1.50 1.07
CA LEU A 38 0.93 -2.11 1.60
C LEU A 38 1.92 -2.30 0.46
N MET A 39 3.20 -2.23 0.78
CA MET A 39 4.30 -2.58 -0.11
C MET A 39 4.75 -4.03 0.15
N ARG A 40 5.44 -4.61 -0.83
CA ARG A 40 6.01 -5.97 -0.71
C ARG A 40 6.89 -6.11 0.53
N GLU A 41 7.58 -5.05 0.96
CA GLU A 41 8.41 -5.04 2.17
C GLU A 41 7.60 -5.31 3.44
N GLU A 42 6.39 -4.74 3.55
CA GLU A 42 5.55 -4.90 4.73
C GLU A 42 4.90 -6.28 4.78
N ILE A 43 4.52 -6.83 3.62
CA ILE A 43 4.04 -8.21 3.48
C ILE A 43 5.17 -9.19 3.78
N GLY A 44 6.35 -9.04 3.17
CA GLY A 44 7.48 -9.94 3.41
C GLY A 44 8.03 -9.84 4.85
N ALA A 45 7.83 -8.71 5.54
CA ALA A 45 8.21 -8.57 6.94
C ALA A 45 7.36 -9.43 7.89
N THR A 46 6.16 -9.87 7.49
CA THR A 46 5.32 -10.77 8.31
C THR A 46 5.90 -12.18 8.38
N GLU A 47 6.60 -12.61 7.33
CA GLU A 47 7.18 -13.97 7.23
C GLU A 47 8.56 -14.07 7.92
N ASP A 48 9.37 -13.00 7.85
CA ASP A 48 10.79 -13.03 8.21
C ASP A 48 11.11 -12.70 9.70
N GLU A 49 10.10 -12.53 10.57
CA GLU A 49 10.26 -12.11 11.98
C GLU A 49 11.30 -10.96 12.16
N LYS A 50 11.32 -9.99 11.23
CA LYS A 50 12.35 -8.94 11.23
C LYS A 50 12.25 -8.11 12.53
N PRO A 51 13.39 -7.72 13.14
CA PRO A 51 13.36 -6.91 14.36
C PRO A 51 12.67 -5.57 14.15
N LEU A 52 11.45 -5.44 14.68
CA LEU A 52 10.57 -4.27 14.53
C LEU A 52 11.13 -2.99 15.22
N GLU A 53 12.11 -3.13 16.11
CA GLU A 53 12.68 -2.02 16.90
C GLU A 53 13.39 -0.95 16.05
N LYS A 54 13.88 -1.32 14.85
CA LYS A 54 14.51 -0.40 13.90
C LYS A 54 13.54 0.15 12.85
N ILE A 55 12.29 -0.27 12.89
CA ILE A 55 11.27 0.08 11.90
C ILE A 55 10.49 1.32 12.37
N PRO A 56 10.29 2.33 11.51
CA PRO A 56 9.45 3.48 11.81
C PRO A 56 8.05 3.07 12.31
N GLU A 57 7.44 3.86 13.19
CA GLU A 57 6.12 3.53 13.75
C GLU A 57 5.05 3.38 12.68
N TRP A 58 5.06 4.23 11.65
CA TRP A 58 4.11 4.14 10.54
C TRP A 58 4.25 2.82 9.78
N GLN A 59 5.48 2.34 9.57
CA GLN A 59 5.73 1.10 8.86
C GLN A 59 5.40 -0.12 9.73
N ARG A 60 5.60 -0.03 11.05
CA ARG A 60 5.11 -1.06 11.99
C ARG A 60 3.59 -1.23 11.95
N LYS A 61 2.84 -0.12 11.91
CA LYS A 61 1.37 -0.18 11.76
C LYS A 61 0.96 -0.84 10.46
N ASN A 62 1.70 -0.62 9.37
CA ASN A 62 1.45 -1.29 8.10
C ASN A 62 1.74 -2.80 8.18
N ILE A 63 2.82 -3.21 8.84
CA ILE A 63 3.14 -4.63 9.07
C ILE A 63 2.05 -5.30 9.92
N GLU A 64 1.56 -4.65 10.98
CA GLU A 64 0.44 -5.18 11.79
C GLU A 64 -0.84 -5.38 10.97
N LYS A 65 -1.14 -4.43 10.07
CA LYS A 65 -2.23 -4.59 9.10
C LYS A 65 -1.97 -5.73 8.12
N ALA A 66 -0.74 -5.87 7.63
CA ALA A 66 -0.35 -6.95 6.73
C ALA A 66 -0.58 -8.32 7.39
N ILE A 67 -0.17 -8.49 8.66
CA ILE A 67 -0.44 -9.72 9.44
C ILE A 67 -1.94 -9.97 9.52
N SER A 68 -2.72 -8.94 9.86
CA SER A 68 -4.18 -9.05 9.98
C SER A 68 -4.87 -9.46 8.66
N ILE A 69 -4.31 -9.06 7.52
CA ILE A 69 -4.81 -9.42 6.18
C ILE A 69 -4.41 -10.86 5.81
N ILE A 70 -3.17 -11.28 6.11
CA ILE A 70 -2.67 -12.63 5.78
C ILE A 70 -3.34 -13.70 6.65
N GLU A 71 -3.56 -13.40 7.93
CA GLU A 71 -4.20 -14.31 8.89
C GLU A 71 -5.75 -14.24 8.83
N ASP A 72 -6.31 -13.53 7.84
CA ASP A 72 -7.75 -13.36 7.71
C ASP A 72 -8.45 -14.63 7.21
N GLU A 73 -8.86 -15.48 8.15
CA GLU A 73 -9.65 -16.68 7.86
C GLU A 73 -11.12 -16.37 7.51
N GLU A 74 -11.62 -15.19 7.89
CA GLU A 74 -13.03 -14.79 7.70
C GLU A 74 -13.29 -14.11 6.34
N GLY A 75 -12.24 -13.75 5.59
CA GLY A 75 -12.36 -13.04 4.32
C GLY A 75 -12.92 -11.63 4.47
N VAL A 76 -12.55 -10.94 5.54
CA VAL A 76 -12.84 -9.52 5.78
C VAL A 76 -12.10 -8.61 4.80
N TYR A 77 -10.88 -8.96 4.43
CA TYR A 77 -10.03 -8.17 3.55
C TYR A 77 -10.03 -8.73 2.13
N GLU A 78 -10.41 -7.91 1.17
CA GLU A 78 -10.37 -8.25 -0.25
C GLU A 78 -9.29 -7.45 -0.96
N HIS A 79 -8.49 -8.13 -1.77
CA HIS A 79 -7.50 -7.48 -2.64
C HIS A 79 -8.21 -6.81 -3.81
N ILE A 80 -7.91 -5.53 -4.06
CA ILE A 80 -8.50 -4.76 -5.15
C ILE A 80 -7.39 -4.34 -6.10
N PHE A 81 -7.61 -4.54 -7.39
CA PHE A 81 -6.78 -3.91 -8.42
C PHE A 81 -7.37 -2.55 -8.76
N PHE A 82 -6.55 -1.50 -8.84
CA PHE A 82 -7.02 -0.15 -9.17
C PHE A 82 -7.75 -0.04 -10.53
N PHE A 83 -7.71 -1.08 -11.37
CA PHE A 83 -8.47 -1.20 -12.61
C PHE A 83 -9.92 -1.68 -12.43
N ASP A 84 -10.33 -2.03 -11.21
CA ASP A 84 -11.69 -2.51 -10.90
C ASP A 84 -12.71 -1.36 -10.62
N PHE A 85 -12.29 -0.09 -10.72
CA PHE A 85 -13.11 1.11 -10.53
C PHE A 85 -13.26 1.97 -11.79
#